data_AF-A0A847X1I6-F1
#
_entry.id   AF-A0A847X1I6-F1
#
_cell.length_a   1.000
_cell.length_b   1.000
_cell.length_c   1.000
_cell.angle_alpha   90.00
_cell.angle_beta   90.00
_cell.angle_gamma   90.00
#
_symmetry.space_group_name_H-M   'P 1'
#
loop_
_entity.id
_entity.type
_entity.pdbx_description
1 polymer ?
#
loop_
_entity_poly.entity_id
_entity_poly.type
_entity_poly.pdbx_seq_one_letter_code
_entity_poly.pdbx_strand_id
1 'polypeptide(L)'
;MTGIERRRRWSDEEKLSVLSQVGVDGETVAGVARRHDITRQHIYQWRREMRRKGLMSPRDPMLVPVEITEDAAPDRDNDHPDPVDHVELVLTNGRSLRARATMSDAQWIRLIRIAEAA
;
A
#
# COMPACT_ATOMS: atom_id res chain seq x y z
N MET A 1 -2.94 -33.99 -29.66
CA MET A 1 -3.09 -32.54 -29.85
C MET A 1 -4.24 -32.05 -28.99
N THR A 2 -4.01 -31.71 -27.72
CA THR A 2 -4.99 -31.04 -26.83
C THR A 2 -4.25 -30.28 -25.71
N GLY A 3 -3.82 -29.06 -26.02
CA GLY A 3 -3.24 -28.12 -25.05
C GLY A 3 -3.97 -26.79 -25.13
N ILE A 4 -5.08 -26.66 -24.39
CA ILE A 4 -5.97 -25.47 -24.31
C ILE A 4 -6.66 -25.64 -22.93
N GLU A 5 -6.55 -24.80 -21.89
CA GLU A 5 -6.79 -23.37 -21.78
C GLU A 5 -6.15 -22.81 -20.48
N ARG A 6 -5.05 -22.04 -20.59
CA ARG A 6 -4.19 -21.63 -19.46
C ARG A 6 -4.56 -20.27 -18.84
N ARG A 7 -5.79 -19.78 -19.02
CA ARG A 7 -6.28 -18.54 -18.38
C ARG A 7 -7.68 -18.77 -17.82
N ARG A 8 -7.74 -19.11 -16.53
CA ARG A 8 -8.98 -19.12 -15.75
C ARG A 8 -9.65 -17.74 -15.89
N ARG A 9 -10.76 -17.67 -16.63
CA ARG A 9 -11.56 -16.45 -16.76
C ARG A 9 -12.42 -16.34 -15.52
N TRP A 10 -12.15 -15.36 -14.67
CA TRP A 10 -12.94 -15.09 -13.47
C TRP A 10 -14.11 -14.16 -13.82
N SER A 11 -15.34 -14.64 -13.58
CA SER A 11 -16.54 -13.81 -13.58
C SER A 11 -16.55 -12.84 -12.41
N ASP A 12 -17.38 -11.79 -12.49
CA ASP A 12 -17.47 -10.80 -11.41
C ASP A 12 -17.96 -11.42 -10.10
N GLU A 13 -18.86 -12.41 -10.18
CA GLU A 13 -19.37 -13.14 -9.03
C GLU A 13 -18.29 -14.02 -8.38
N GLU A 14 -17.48 -14.74 -9.17
CA GLU A 14 -16.36 -15.50 -8.62
C GLU A 14 -15.31 -14.59 -7.96
N LYS A 15 -15.01 -13.44 -8.58
CA LYS A 15 -14.12 -12.44 -7.98
C LYS A 15 -14.67 -11.96 -6.64
N LEU A 16 -15.97 -11.62 -6.56
CA LEU A 16 -16.61 -11.16 -5.33
C LEU A 16 -16.59 -12.25 -4.24
N SER A 17 -16.83 -13.51 -4.60
CA SER A 17 -16.74 -14.66 -3.69
C SER A 17 -15.34 -14.84 -3.12
N VAL A 18 -14.29 -14.62 -3.92
CA VAL A 18 -12.90 -14.64 -3.41
C VAL A 18 -12.62 -13.43 -2.53
N LEU A 19 -13.07 -12.24 -2.93
CA LEU A 19 -12.85 -11.01 -2.17
C LEU A 19 -13.55 -11.01 -0.81
N SER A 20 -14.72 -11.64 -0.69
CA SER A 20 -15.48 -11.73 0.56
C SER A 20 -14.82 -12.65 1.60
N GLN A 21 -13.99 -13.59 1.17
CA GLN A 21 -13.22 -14.47 2.06
C GLN A 21 -12.08 -13.75 2.79
N VAL A 22 -11.66 -12.58 2.30
CA VAL A 22 -10.54 -11.84 2.89
C VAL A 22 -10.98 -11.20 4.21
N GLY A 23 -10.30 -11.56 5.30
CA GLY A 23 -10.57 -11.06 6.65
C GLY A 23 -11.64 -11.84 7.41
N VAL A 24 -12.21 -12.89 6.82
CA VAL A 24 -13.08 -13.86 7.51
C VAL A 24 -12.19 -14.80 8.32
N ASP A 25 -12.51 -15.03 9.59
CA ASP A 25 -11.76 -15.93 10.50
C ASP A 25 -10.24 -15.65 10.58
N GLY A 26 -9.84 -14.39 10.44
CA GLY A 26 -8.43 -13.98 10.44
C GLY A 26 -7.69 -14.30 9.13
N GLU A 27 -8.39 -14.76 8.09
CA GLU A 27 -7.80 -15.10 6.81
C GLU A 27 -7.21 -13.86 6.12
N THR A 28 -5.91 -13.90 5.83
CA THR A 28 -5.22 -12.76 5.23
C THR A 28 -5.38 -12.73 3.71
N VAL A 29 -5.15 -11.56 3.10
CA VAL A 29 -5.04 -11.43 1.63
C VAL A 29 -4.05 -12.43 1.04
N ALA A 30 -2.95 -12.72 1.76
CA ALA A 30 -1.95 -13.69 1.35
C ALA A 30 -2.45 -15.13 1.38
N GLY A 31 -3.20 -15.50 2.40
CA GLY A 31 -3.77 -16.84 2.53
C GLY A 31 -4.84 -17.11 1.47
N VAL A 32 -5.77 -16.16 1.25
CA VAL A 32 -6.76 -16.23 0.17
C VAL A 32 -6.08 -16.35 -1.19
N ALA A 33 -5.05 -15.55 -1.44
CA ALA A 33 -4.29 -15.58 -2.69
C ALA A 33 -3.68 -16.97 -2.95
N ARG A 34 -3.02 -17.56 -1.94
CA ARG A 34 -2.44 -18.92 -2.03
C ARG A 34 -3.52 -19.98 -2.27
N ARG A 35 -4.65 -19.90 -1.57
CA ARG A 35 -5.75 -20.88 -1.70
C ARG A 35 -6.36 -20.90 -3.10
N HIS A 36 -6.41 -19.75 -3.76
CA HIS A 36 -7.01 -19.60 -5.11
C HIS A 36 -5.99 -19.61 -6.25
N ASP A 37 -4.71 -19.87 -5.96
CA ASP A 37 -3.58 -19.83 -6.90
C ASP A 37 -3.51 -18.51 -7.70
N ILE A 38 -3.71 -17.39 -6.98
CA ILE A 38 -3.63 -16.04 -7.53
C ILE A 38 -2.62 -15.20 -6.76
N THR A 39 -2.16 -14.12 -7.37
CA THR A 39 -1.29 -13.15 -6.68
C THR A 39 -2.13 -12.17 -5.85
N ARG A 40 -1.53 -11.61 -4.78
CA ARG A 40 -2.16 -10.53 -4.01
C ARG A 40 -2.56 -9.33 -4.89
N GLN A 41 -1.79 -9.08 -5.95
CA GLN A 41 -2.07 -8.03 -6.92
C GLN A 41 -3.42 -8.23 -7.64
N HIS A 42 -3.80 -9.47 -7.97
CA HIS A 42 -5.11 -9.76 -8.55
C HIS A 42 -6.24 -9.36 -7.58
N ILE A 43 -6.10 -9.67 -6.29
CA ILE A 43 -7.09 -9.29 -5.26
C ILE A 43 -7.25 -7.76 -5.20
N TYR A 44 -6.16 -7.01 -5.20
CA TYR A 44 -6.22 -5.54 -5.20
C TYR A 44 -6.81 -4.97 -6.51
N GLN A 45 -6.46 -5.56 -7.65
CA GLN A 45 -7.00 -5.17 -8.95
C GLN A 45 -8.52 -5.42 -8.98
N TRP A 46 -8.99 -6.58 -8.52
CA TRP A 46 -10.42 -6.88 -8.46
C TRP A 46 -11.15 -5.97 -7.48
N ARG A 47 -10.58 -5.64 -6.31
CA ARG A 47 -11.16 -4.62 -5.40
C ARG A 47 -11.33 -3.27 -6.07
N ARG A 48 -10.41 -2.86 -6.94
CA ARG A 48 -10.51 -1.61 -7.71
C ARG A 48 -11.55 -1.72 -8.82
N GLU A 49 -11.59 -2.86 -9.52
CA GLU A 49 -12.54 -3.15 -10.59
C GLU A 49 -13.98 -3.15 -10.06
N MET A 50 -14.25 -3.85 -8.96
CA MET A 50 -15.59 -3.93 -8.35
C MET A 50 -16.06 -2.59 -7.82
N ARG A 51 -15.18 -1.79 -7.21
CA ARG A 51 -15.50 -0.41 -6.81
C ARG A 51 -15.88 0.45 -8.02
N ARG A 52 -15.16 0.32 -9.14
CA ARG A 52 -15.49 1.06 -10.37
C ARG A 52 -16.83 0.61 -10.97
N LYS A 53 -17.17 -0.67 -10.84
CA LYS A 53 -18.44 -1.24 -11.28
C LYS A 53 -19.62 -0.97 -10.32
N GLY A 54 -19.37 -0.36 -9.16
CA GLY A 54 -20.39 -0.17 -8.11
C GLY A 54 -20.82 -1.48 -7.42
N LEU A 55 -20.09 -2.59 -7.65
CA LEU A 55 -20.38 -3.91 -7.08
C LEU A 55 -19.78 -4.10 -5.69
N MET A 56 -18.98 -3.15 -5.22
CA MET A 56 -18.49 -3.10 -3.85
C MET A 56 -18.53 -1.66 -3.35
N SER A 57 -19.22 -1.45 -2.24
CA SER A 57 -19.16 -0.18 -1.52
C SER A 57 -17.76 0.02 -0.93
N PRO A 58 -17.23 1.25 -0.90
CA PRO A 58 -16.08 1.58 -0.08
C PRO A 58 -16.38 1.13 1.35
N ARG A 59 -15.49 0.35 1.95
CA ARG A 59 -15.54 0.16 3.40
C ARG A 59 -15.08 1.48 4.00
N ASP A 60 -15.89 2.10 4.84
CA ASP A 60 -15.46 3.30 5.53
C ASP A 60 -14.18 2.98 6.32
N PRO A 61 -13.14 3.81 6.19
CA PRO A 61 -11.92 3.62 6.96
C PRO A 61 -12.28 3.72 8.44
N MET A 62 -12.06 2.63 9.18
CA MET A 62 -12.29 2.56 10.62
C MET A 62 -10.95 2.55 11.34
N LEU A 63 -10.80 3.43 12.33
CA LEU A 63 -9.66 3.39 13.24
C LEU A 63 -9.88 2.23 14.22
N VAL A 64 -8.90 1.34 14.32
CA VAL A 64 -8.91 0.23 15.28
C VAL A 64 -7.91 0.57 16.38
N PRO A 65 -8.32 0.60 17.67
CA PRO A 65 -7.38 0.76 18.77
C PRO A 65 -6.37 -0.37 18.77
N VAL A 66 -5.08 -0.04 18.83
CA VAL A 66 -3.99 -1.03 18.95
C VAL A 66 -3.31 -0.80 20.29
N GLU A 67 -3.30 -1.84 21.13
CA GLU A 67 -2.54 -1.83 22.38
C GLU A 67 -1.07 -2.15 22.08
N ILE A 68 -0.15 -1.26 22.47
CA ILE A 68 1.29 -1.49 22.35
C ILE A 68 1.72 -2.32 23.57
N THR A 69 1.91 -3.63 23.36
CA THR A 69 2.53 -4.50 24.37
C THR A 69 4.05 -4.45 24.23
N GLU A 70 4.73 -4.14 25.33
CA GLU A 70 6.18 -4.30 25.45
C GLU A 70 6.48 -5.78 25.71
N ASP A 71 6.50 -6.65 24.70
CA ASP A 71 7.21 -7.93 24.84
C ASP A 71 7.70 -8.53 23.53
N ALA A 72 8.94 -9.03 23.61
CA ALA A 72 9.75 -9.72 22.62
C ALA A 72 10.07 -8.95 21.33
N ALA A 73 11.34 -8.55 21.19
CA ALA A 73 11.90 -8.04 19.97
C ALA A 73 11.51 -8.94 18.77
N PRO A 74 10.81 -8.41 17.76
CA PRO A 74 10.64 -9.14 16.51
C PRO A 74 12.03 -9.32 15.90
N ASP A 75 12.30 -10.55 15.48
CA ASP A 75 13.42 -10.91 14.61
C ASP A 75 13.57 -9.82 13.55
N ARG A 76 14.68 -9.07 13.60
CA ARG A 76 14.88 -7.81 12.86
C ARG A 76 15.25 -8.08 11.41
N ASP A 77 14.51 -8.96 10.76
CA ASP A 77 14.55 -9.13 9.33
C ASP A 77 13.17 -8.73 8.78
N ASN A 78 13.19 -7.68 7.97
CA ASN A 78 12.08 -7.04 7.24
C ASN A 78 11.47 -5.76 7.85
N ASP A 79 11.83 -4.67 7.19
CA ASP A 79 10.99 -3.50 6.93
C ASP A 79 10.69 -2.60 8.15
N HIS A 80 11.76 -2.10 8.78
CA HIS A 80 11.64 -0.76 9.35
C HIS A 80 11.41 0.21 8.18
N PRO A 81 10.28 0.95 8.10
CA PRO A 81 10.32 2.22 7.39
C PRO A 81 11.42 3.02 8.10
N ASP A 82 12.44 3.43 7.33
CA ASP A 82 13.45 4.38 7.77
C ASP A 82 12.75 5.44 8.64
N PRO A 83 13.24 5.75 9.86
CA PRO A 83 12.66 6.83 10.64
C PRO A 83 12.56 8.03 9.71
N VAL A 84 11.36 8.58 9.61
CA VAL A 84 10.92 9.61 8.65
C VAL A 84 11.66 10.91 8.97
N ASP A 85 12.97 10.91 8.76
CA ASP A 85 13.89 11.98 9.10
C ASP A 85 14.00 12.96 7.94
N HIS A 86 13.00 13.00 7.04
CA HIS A 86 12.98 13.87 5.89
C HIS A 86 11.71 14.73 5.87
N VAL A 87 11.90 16.02 5.60
CA VAL A 87 10.85 17.02 5.43
C VAL A 87 10.76 17.37 3.95
N GLU A 88 9.53 17.51 3.45
CA GLU A 88 9.26 18.03 2.11
C GLU A 88 8.77 19.48 2.20
N LEU A 89 9.40 20.36 1.43
CA LEU A 89 9.07 21.77 1.30
C LEU A 89 8.57 22.05 -0.11
N VAL A 90 7.37 22.63 -0.23
CA VAL A 90 6.82 23.09 -1.50
C VAL A 90 7.17 24.57 -1.67
N LEU A 91 7.86 24.89 -2.75
CA LEU A 91 8.31 26.24 -3.07
C LEU A 91 7.26 27.00 -3.88
N THR A 92 7.33 28.33 -3.87
CA THR A 92 6.37 29.21 -4.57
C THR A 92 6.44 29.09 -6.10
N ASN A 93 7.54 28.56 -6.64
CA ASN A 93 7.70 28.24 -8.06
C ASN A 93 7.11 26.87 -8.46
N GLY A 94 6.42 26.18 -7.53
CA GLY A 94 5.76 24.90 -7.78
C GLY A 94 6.67 23.67 -7.72
N ARG A 95 7.94 23.83 -7.32
CA ARG A 95 8.88 22.71 -7.12
C ARG A 95 8.85 22.21 -5.68
N SER A 96 9.27 20.96 -5.49
CA SER A 96 9.38 20.34 -4.17
C SER A 96 10.85 20.03 -3.82
N LEU A 97 11.21 20.30 -2.57
CA LEU A 97 12.50 19.94 -2.00
C LEU A 97 12.29 18.94 -0.86
N ARG A 98 12.93 17.77 -0.93
CA ARG A 98 12.93 16.76 0.14
C ARG A 98 14.32 16.60 0.72
N ALA A 99 14.50 16.87 2.01
CA ALA A 99 15.80 16.76 2.68
C ALA A 99 15.65 16.39 4.16
N ARG A 100 16.76 16.09 4.86
CA ARG A 100 16.69 15.58 6.24
C ARG A 100 16.29 16.66 7.24
N ALA A 101 15.45 16.33 8.22
CA ALA A 101 15.00 17.24 9.27
C ALA A 101 16.16 17.75 10.14
N THR A 102 17.21 16.94 10.30
CA THR A 102 18.42 17.30 11.07
C THR A 102 19.39 18.22 10.33
N MET A 103 19.09 18.64 9.09
CA MET A 103 19.99 19.54 8.35
C MET A 103 20.02 20.93 8.98
N SER A 104 21.21 21.51 9.00
CA SER A 104 21.40 22.87 9.49
C SER A 104 20.68 23.90 8.61
N ASP A 105 20.26 25.00 9.21
CA ASP A 105 19.59 26.11 8.52
C ASP A 105 20.35 26.61 7.29
N ALA A 106 21.68 26.66 7.37
CA ALA A 106 22.53 27.08 6.25
C ALA A 106 22.41 26.14 5.03
N GLN A 107 22.24 24.83 5.26
CA GLN A 107 22.05 23.85 4.20
C GLN A 107 20.64 23.94 3.61
N TRP A 108 19.61 24.18 4.43
CA TRP A 108 18.25 24.43 3.97
C TRP A 108 18.15 25.67 3.10
N ILE A 109 18.71 26.81 3.55
CA ILE A 109 18.71 28.07 2.80
C ILE A 109 19.40 27.88 1.44
N ARG A 110 20.52 27.15 1.40
CA ARG A 110 21.23 26.89 0.14
C ARG A 110 20.39 26.07 -0.83
N LEU A 111 19.74 24.99 -0.36
CA LEU A 111 18.92 24.14 -1.21
C LEU A 111 17.68 24.87 -1.73
N ILE A 112 17.03 25.67 -0.89
CA ILE A 112 15.89 26.51 -1.29
C ILE A 112 16.32 27.46 -2.40
N ARG A 113 17.43 28.20 -2.23
CA ARG A 113 17.93 29.13 -3.26
C ARG A 113 18.26 28.44 -4.59
N ILE A 114 18.88 27.26 -4.56
CA ILE A 114 19.17 26.48 -5.77
C ILE A 114 17.87 26.05 -6.45
N ALA A 115 16.91 25.54 -5.68
CA ALA A 115 15.64 25.06 -6.19
C ALA A 115 14.71 26.20 -6.65
N GLU A 116 14.87 27.42 -6.15
CA GLU A 116 14.18 28.62 -6.63
C GLU A 116 14.79 29.21 -7.91
N ALA A 117 16.12 29.17 -8.04
CA ALA A 117 16.86 29.82 -9.13
C ALA A 117 17.03 28.98 -10.42
N ALA A 118 16.82 27.66 -10.35
CA ALA A 118 16.73 26.80 -11.55
C ALA A 118 15.44 27.10 -12.34
#